data_AF-A0A2E6YTZ0-F1
#
_entry.id   AF-A0A2E6YTZ0-F1
#
_cell.length_a   1.000
_cell.length_b   1.000
_cell.length_c   1.000
_cell.angle_alpha   90.00
_cell.angle_beta   90.00
_cell.angle_gamma   90.00
#
_symmetry.space_group_name_H-M   'P 1'
#
loop_
_entity.id
_entity.type
_entity.pdbx_description
1 polymer ?
#
loop_
_entity_poly.entity_id
_entity_poly.type
_entity_poly.pdbx_seq_one_letter_code
_entity_poly.pdbx_strand_id
1 'polypeptide(L)'
;MRRQALVQAPRLKDYDGDIYENVHDNVHGKGRYTLGRQIESEYSFEGNWWYIWFKGECPLDIGDVVVTDTAYTVAEIQIYKNYKRGSVLLEN
;
A
#
# COMPACT_ATOMS: atom_id res chain seq x y z
N MET A 1 -1.28 9.85 21.85
CA MET A 1 -1.06 9.10 20.60
C MET A 1 -1.72 9.84 19.43
N ARG A 2 -0.98 10.71 18.73
CA ARG A 2 -1.55 11.64 17.72
C ARG A 2 -0.61 11.83 16.52
N ARG A 3 0.01 10.75 16.02
CA ARG A 3 0.96 10.79 14.87
C ARG A 3 0.54 9.96 13.65
N GLN A 4 -0.54 9.17 13.72
CA GLN A 4 -1.03 8.38 12.57
C GLN A 4 -1.79 9.22 11.53
N ALA A 5 -2.28 10.42 11.89
CA ALA A 5 -3.17 11.20 11.03
C ALA A 5 -2.47 11.96 9.87
N LEU A 6 -1.13 11.98 9.83
CA LEU A 6 -0.36 12.79 8.87
C LEU A 6 0.29 11.99 7.73
N VAL A 7 0.36 10.66 7.84
CA VAL A 7 1.10 9.82 6.88
C VAL A 7 0.21 9.42 5.71
N GLN A 8 -0.41 10.40 5.05
CA GLN A 8 -1.31 10.11 3.95
C GLN A 8 -0.52 9.70 2.72
N ALA A 9 -0.89 8.56 2.11
CA ALA A 9 -0.35 8.18 0.82
C ALA A 9 -0.57 9.31 -0.21
N PRO A 10 0.44 9.68 -1.02
CA PRO A 10 0.31 10.72 -2.03
C PRO A 10 -0.67 10.28 -3.12
N ARG A 11 -1.01 11.16 -4.07
CA ARG A 11 -1.76 10.69 -5.24
C ARG A 11 -0.78 9.95 -6.13
N LEU A 12 -1.24 8.93 -6.85
CA LEU A 12 -0.37 8.17 -7.76
C LEU A 12 0.38 9.08 -8.75
N LYS A 13 -0.31 10.09 -9.28
CA LYS A 13 0.27 11.08 -10.21
C LYS A 13 1.31 12.03 -9.58
N ASP A 14 1.31 12.13 -8.25
CA ASP A 14 2.19 13.02 -7.49
C ASP A 14 3.31 12.23 -6.80
N TYR A 15 3.37 10.91 -7.02
CA TYR A 15 4.41 10.02 -6.48
C TYR A 15 5.58 9.94 -7.45
N ASP A 16 6.80 10.07 -6.93
CA ASP A 16 8.05 10.22 -7.69
C ASP A 16 8.99 9.00 -7.58
N GLY A 17 8.57 7.93 -6.91
CA GLY A 17 9.31 6.68 -6.80
C GLY A 17 8.86 5.60 -7.77
N ASP A 18 9.46 4.41 -7.65
CA ASP A 18 9.13 3.25 -8.47
C ASP A 18 7.72 2.70 -8.15
N ILE A 19 6.98 2.40 -9.21
CA ILE A 19 5.59 1.90 -9.12
C ILE A 19 5.56 0.46 -9.60
N TYR A 20 4.94 -0.40 -8.77
CA TYR A 20 4.74 -1.82 -9.06
C TYR A 20 3.26 -2.08 -9.29
N GLU A 21 2.90 -2.41 -10.53
CA GLU A 21 1.54 -2.84 -10.86
C GLU A 21 1.33 -4.29 -10.45
N ASN A 22 0.26 -4.55 -9.70
CA ASN A 22 -0.06 -5.87 -9.20
C ASN A 22 -1.53 -6.22 -9.48
N VAL A 23 -1.80 -7.52 -9.54
CA VAL A 23 -3.14 -8.09 -9.71
C VAL A 23 -3.33 -9.14 -8.63
N HIS A 24 -4.33 -8.96 -7.75
CA HIS A 24 -4.62 -9.93 -6.69
C HIS A 24 -5.68 -10.93 -7.16
N ASP A 25 -5.25 -12.05 -7.72
CA ASP A 25 -6.14 -13.01 -8.38
C ASP A 25 -6.60 -14.17 -7.48
N ASN A 26 -6.99 -13.89 -6.22
CA ASN A 26 -7.55 -14.92 -5.35
C ASN A 26 -9.08 -14.87 -5.41
N VAL A 27 -9.68 -15.78 -6.20
CA VAL A 27 -11.01 -16.44 -6.11
C VAL A 27 -12.27 -15.56 -5.92
N HIS A 28 -12.15 -14.29 -5.55
CA HIS A 28 -13.22 -13.35 -5.16
C HIS A 28 -13.12 -12.02 -5.93
N GLY A 29 -12.32 -11.96 -7.00
CA GLY A 29 -12.31 -10.82 -7.94
C GLY A 29 -11.67 -9.54 -7.42
N LYS A 30 -10.66 -9.63 -6.54
CA LYS A 30 -9.97 -8.46 -6.01
C LYS A 30 -9.10 -7.83 -7.10
N GLY A 31 -9.36 -6.56 -7.38
CA GLY A 31 -8.93 -5.90 -8.61
C GLY A 31 -7.43 -5.56 -8.68
N ARG A 32 -7.05 -4.87 -9.76
CA ARG A 32 -5.70 -4.32 -9.94
C ARG A 32 -5.40 -3.23 -8.91
N TYR A 33 -4.17 -3.19 -8.46
CA TYR A 33 -3.62 -2.13 -7.59
C TYR A 33 -2.19 -1.81 -7.98
N THR A 34 -1.72 -0.68 -7.49
CA THR A 34 -0.32 -0.31 -7.59
C THR A 34 0.27 -0.11 -6.21
N LEU A 35 1.55 -0.47 -6.08
CA LEU A 35 2.35 -0.24 -4.90
C LEU A 35 3.51 0.71 -5.22
N GLY A 36 3.91 1.51 -4.25
CA GLY A 36 5.13 2.31 -4.31
C GLY A 36 5.72 2.42 -2.92
N ARG A 37 7.03 2.32 -2.77
CA ARG A 37 7.69 2.35 -1.46
C ARG A 37 7.41 3.68 -0.77
N GLN A 38 7.18 3.65 0.55
CA GLN A 38 7.05 4.87 1.32
C GLN A 38 8.30 5.74 1.17
N ILE A 39 8.09 7.02 0.88
CA ILE A 39 9.15 8.03 0.90
C ILE A 39 9.41 8.40 2.36
N GLU A 40 10.67 8.26 2.79
CA GLU A 40 11.10 8.59 4.15
C GLU A 40 10.96 10.09 4.43
N SER A 41 10.37 10.41 5.58
CA SER A 41 10.25 11.77 6.09
C SER A 41 10.06 11.75 7.61
N GLU A 42 10.04 12.92 8.26
CA GLU A 42 9.72 13.02 9.69
C GLU A 42 8.31 12.51 10.05
N TYR A 43 7.45 12.34 9.05
CA TYR A 43 6.10 11.80 9.18
C TYR A 43 5.98 10.39 8.58
N SER A 44 7.08 9.72 8.22
CA SER A 44 7.01 8.35 7.72
C SER A 44 6.73 7.34 8.84
N PHE A 45 6.14 6.20 8.49
CA PHE A 45 6.02 5.09 9.42
C PHE A 45 7.36 4.37 9.49
N GLU A 46 7.71 3.88 10.68
CA GLU A 46 8.86 2.99 10.84
C GLU A 46 8.52 1.62 10.25
N GLY A 47 9.47 1.04 9.51
CA GLY A 47 9.33 -0.27 8.87
C GLY A 47 9.20 -0.21 7.35
N ASN A 48 8.95 -1.36 6.74
CA ASN A 48 8.85 -1.51 5.29
C ASN A 48 7.43 -1.19 4.80
N TRP A 49 7.05 0.08 4.94
CA TRP A 49 5.75 0.57 4.52
C TRP A 49 5.73 0.94 3.04
N TRP A 50 4.61 0.65 2.40
CA TRP A 50 4.36 0.91 0.99
C TRP A 50 3.04 1.63 0.83
N TYR A 51 2.98 2.59 -0.08
CA TYR A 51 1.74 3.19 -0.52
C TYR A 51 1.00 2.24 -1.47
N ILE A 52 -0.32 2.17 -1.32
CA ILE A 52 -1.20 1.40 -2.21
C ILE A 52 -2.24 2.32 -2.86
N TRP A 53 -2.49 2.12 -4.15
CA TRP A 53 -3.58 2.76 -4.90
C TRP A 53 -4.45 1.73 -5.63
N PHE A 54 -5.76 1.94 -5.64
CA PHE A 54 -6.73 1.01 -6.23
C PHE A 54 -7.98 1.75 -6.73
N LYS A 55 -8.82 1.10 -7.54
CA LYS A 55 -10.02 1.73 -8.14
C LYS A 55 -11.34 1.39 -7.42
N GLY A 56 -11.36 0.33 -6.60
CA GLY A 56 -12.57 -0.22 -5.97
C GLY A 56 -12.47 -0.32 -4.44
N GLU A 57 -12.72 -1.51 -3.93
CA GLU A 57 -12.36 -1.88 -2.56
C GLU A 57 -10.85 -2.18 -2.49
N CYS A 58 -10.30 -2.19 -1.27
CA CYS A 58 -8.91 -2.59 -1.09
C CYS A 58 -8.76 -4.05 -1.55
N PRO A 59 -7.87 -4.33 -2.52
CA PRO A 59 -7.75 -5.68 -3.06
C PRO A 59 -6.82 -6.60 -2.25
N LEU A 60 -6.30 -6.13 -1.12
CA LEU A 60 -5.42 -6.90 -0.24
C LEU A 60 -6.10 -7.20 1.09
N ASP A 61 -5.80 -8.37 1.64
CA ASP A 61 -5.98 -8.77 3.03
C ASP A 61 -4.62 -8.93 3.72
N ILE A 62 -4.64 -8.91 5.05
CA ILE A 62 -3.47 -9.28 5.86
C ILE A 62 -3.18 -10.77 5.63
N GLY A 63 -1.91 -11.09 5.41
CA GLY A 63 -1.43 -12.43 5.05
C GLY A 63 -1.29 -12.67 3.54
N ASP A 64 -1.77 -11.74 2.70
CA ASP A 64 -1.56 -11.84 1.26
C ASP A 64 -0.09 -11.69 0.89
N VAL A 65 0.34 -12.43 -0.13
CA VAL A 65 1.66 -12.26 -0.73
C VAL A 65 1.56 -11.24 -1.87
N VAL A 66 2.41 -10.22 -1.83
CA VAL A 66 2.57 -9.23 -2.88
C VAL A 66 3.96 -9.33 -3.48
N VAL A 67 4.07 -9.05 -4.77
CA VAL A 67 5.35 -9.11 -5.49
C VAL A 67 5.73 -7.69 -5.93
N THR A 68 6.87 -7.22 -5.44
CA THR A 68 7.51 -5.98 -5.89
C THR A 68 8.81 -6.35 -6.61
N ASP A 69 9.96 -5.98 -6.06
CA ASP A 69 11.29 -6.51 -6.34
C ASP A 69 11.49 -7.93 -5.79
N THR A 70 10.82 -8.26 -4.69
CA THR A 70 10.75 -9.60 -4.09
C THR A 70 9.32 -9.86 -3.59
N ALA A 71 9.05 -11.09 -3.17
CA ALA A 71 7.80 -11.45 -2.52
C ALA A 71 7.81 -11.01 -1.05
N TYR A 72 6.74 -10.35 -0.62
CA TYR A 72 6.50 -9.97 0.77
C TYR A 72 5.09 -10.39 1.21
N THR A 73 4.90 -10.59 2.50
CA THR A 73 3.60 -10.82 3.14
C THR A 73 3.05 -9.50 3.69
N VAL A 74 1.76 -9.24 3.46
CA VAL A 74 1.07 -8.07 4.01
C VAL A 74 0.83 -8.27 5.51
N ALA A 75 1.46 -7.45 6.35
CA ALA A 75 1.32 -7.51 7.80
C ALA A 75 0.25 -6.54 8.34
N GLU A 76 0.14 -5.35 7.75
CA GLU A 76 -0.83 -4.33 8.15
C GLU A 76 -1.36 -3.55 6.95
N ILE A 77 -2.62 -3.09 7.02
CA ILE A 77 -3.25 -2.27 6.00
C ILE A 77 -3.92 -1.06 6.64
N GLN A 78 -3.55 0.14 6.19
CA GLN A 78 -4.15 1.41 6.58
C GLN A 78 -4.78 2.11 5.36
N ILE A 79 -6.10 1.99 5.21
CA ILE A 79 -6.83 2.57 4.07
C ILE A 79 -7.50 3.89 4.42
N TYR A 80 -7.26 4.88 3.56
CA TYR A 80 -8.01 6.13 3.58
C TYR A 80 -9.28 5.95 2.73
N LYS A 81 -10.38 5.52 3.37
CA LYS A 81 -11.64 5.09 2.71
C LYS A 81 -12.16 6.06 1.63
N ASN A 82 -11.98 7.36 1.82
CA ASN A 82 -12.45 8.39 0.87
C ASN A 82 -11.54 8.58 -0.35
N TYR A 83 -10.32 8.05 -0.33
CA TYR A 83 -9.28 8.41 -1.29
C TYR A 83 -8.77 7.25 -2.15
N LYS A 84 -9.33 6.03 -1.97
CA LYS A 84 -8.97 4.82 -2.75
C LYS A 84 -7.46 4.57 -2.80
N ARG A 85 -6.81 4.86 -1.66
CA ARG A 85 -5.38 4.74 -1.43
C ARG A 85 -5.11 4.53 0.05
N GLY A 86 -3.93 4.04 0.37
CA GLY A 86 -3.54 3.72 1.74
C GLY A 86 -2.07 3.44 1.86
N SER A 87 -1.70 2.89 3.00
CA SER A 87 -0.37 2.35 3.26
C SER A 87 -0.49 0.90 3.70
N VAL A 88 0.46 0.05 3.34
CA VAL A 88 0.56 -1.34 3.75
C VAL A 88 1.94 -1.62 4.31
N LEU A 89 2.02 -2.36 5.40
CA LEU A 89 3.28 -2.86 5.95
C LEU A 89 3.58 -4.21 5.30
N LEU A 90 4.77 -4.36 4.74
CA LEU A 90 5.22 -5.57 4.07
C LEU A 90 6.37 -6.21 4.84
N GLU A 91 6.26 -7.50 5.14
CA GLU A 91 7.26 -8.28 5.87
C GLU A 91 7.73 -9.48 5.04
N ASN A 92 8.94 -9.96 5.29
CA ASN A 92 9.47 -11.20 4.69
C ASN A 92 9.06 -12.42 5.52
#